data_AF-A0A0D3AZ35-F1
#
_entry.id   AF-A0A0D3AZ35-F1
#
_cell.length_a   1.000
_cell.length_b   1.000
_cell.length_c   1.000
_cell.angle_alpha   90.00
_cell.angle_beta   90.00
_cell.angle_gamma   90.00
#
_symmetry.space_group_name_H-M   'P 1'
#
loop_
_entity.id
_entity.type
_entity.pdbx_description
1 polymer ?
#
loop_
_entity_poly.entity_id
_entity_poly.type
_entity_poly.pdbx_seq_one_letter_code
_entity_poly.pdbx_strand_id
1 'polypeptide(L)' 'MSGLRINVTKSTVSAAGRGRRALEEAATISGLPVLTLPIKYLGLPLTTKIMTRNDYEPL' A
#
# COMPACT_ATOMS: atom_id res chain seq x y z
N MET A 1 -21.76 -14.36 -10.78
CA MET A 1 -21.01 -13.63 -9.75
C MET A 1 -19.82 -14.52 -9.36
N SER A 2 -18.57 -14.05 -9.53
CA SER A 2 -17.39 -14.85 -9.21
C SER A 2 -17.28 -14.96 -7.68
N GLY A 3 -17.36 -16.16 -7.10
CA GLY A 3 -17.32 -16.37 -5.63
C GLY A 3 -15.97 -16.04 -4.96
N LEU A 4 -15.07 -15.35 -5.66
CA LEU A 4 -13.74 -14.99 -5.17
C LEU A 4 -13.85 -13.95 -4.06
N ARG A 5 -13.12 -14.18 -2.96
CA ARG A 5 -13.01 -13.27 -1.83
C ARG A 5 -11.55 -12.93 -1.57
N ILE A 6 -11.29 -11.71 -1.12
CA ILE A 6 -9.98 -11.30 -0.63
C ILE A 6 -9.72 -12.01 0.69
N ASN A 7 -8.55 -12.63 0.81
CA ASN A 7 -8.10 -13.21 2.07
C ASN A 7 -7.42 -12.12 2.90
N VAL A 8 -8.10 -11.64 3.95
CA VAL A 8 -7.62 -10.57 4.83
C VAL A 8 -6.28 -10.91 5.49
N THR A 9 -6.06 -12.17 5.91
CA THR A 9 -4.82 -12.57 6.60
C THR A 9 -3.60 -12.61 5.67
N LYS A 10 -3.82 -12.65 4.36
CA LYS A 10 -2.78 -12.64 3.32
C LYS A 10 -2.69 -11.32 2.57
N SER A 11 -3.50 -10.33 2.95
CA SER A 11 -3.60 -9.05 2.25
C SER A 11 -3.14 -7.94 3.16
N THR A 12 -2.59 -6.89 2.57
CA THR A 12 -2.18 -5.68 3.29
C THR A 12 -2.64 -4.46 2.51
N VAL A 13 -2.81 -3.35 3.20
CA VAL A 13 -3.26 -2.09 2.59
C VAL A 13 -2.21 -1.02 2.84
N SER A 14 -1.93 -0.21 1.83
CA SER A 14 -1.07 0.95 1.94
C SER A 14 -1.79 2.14 1.33
N ALA A 15 -1.82 3.26 2.04
CA ALA A 15 -2.41 4.49 1.54
C ALA A 15 -1.36 5.59 1.43
N ALA A 16 -1.59 6.47 0.46
CA ALA A 16 -0.78 7.65 0.27
C ALA A 16 -1.63 8.77 -0.33
N GLY A 17 -1.16 10.01 -0.17
CA GLY A 17 -1.89 11.18 -0.62
C GLY A 17 -3.06 11.56 0.29
N ARG A 18 -4.06 12.27 -0.27
CA ARG A 18 -5.22 12.74 0.50
C ARG A 18 -6.16 11.57 0.82
N GLY A 19 -6.74 11.58 2.02
CA GLY A 19 -7.64 10.51 2.47
C GLY A 19 -6.95 9.35 3.19
N ARG A 20 -5.63 9.41 3.41
CA ARG A 20 -4.85 8.39 4.12
C ARG A 20 -5.51 7.98 5.45
N ARG A 21 -5.89 8.94 6.29
CA ARG A 21 -6.54 8.67 7.60
C ARG A 21 -7.85 7.88 7.46
N ALA A 22 -8.73 8.31 6.56
CA ALA A 22 -10.01 7.63 6.36
C ALA A 22 -9.82 6.18 5.86
N LEU A 23 -8.80 5.96 5.05
CA LEU A 23 -8.45 4.63 4.55
C LEU A 23 -7.78 3.76 5.63
N GLU A 24 -6.90 4.34 6.46
CA GLU A 24 -6.31 3.67 7.63
C GLU A 24 -7.38 3.25 8.64
N GLU A 25 -8.38 4.10 8.89
CA GLU A 25 -9.53 3.79 9.73
C GLU A 25 -10.37 2.65 9.12
N ALA A 26 -10.68 2.71 7.83
CA ALA A 26 -11.43 1.65 7.14
C ALA A 26 -10.67 0.32 7.13
N ALA A 27 -9.35 0.35 6.92
CA ALA A 27 -8.49 -0.84 6.96
C ALA A 27 -8.47 -1.45 8.37
N THR A 28 -8.38 -0.61 9.41
CA THR A 28 -8.45 -1.04 10.81
C THR A 28 -9.78 -1.73 11.12
N ILE A 29 -10.91 -1.13 10.70
CA ILE A 29 -12.26 -1.72 10.86
C ILE A 29 -12.36 -3.06 10.12
N SER A 30 -11.70 -3.19 8.96
CA SER A 30 -11.72 -4.40 8.13
C SER A 30 -10.72 -5.47 8.58
N GLY A 31 -9.91 -5.22 9.61
CA GLY A 31 -8.85 -6.13 10.07
C GLY A 31 -7.69 -6.29 9.09
N LEU A 32 -7.53 -5.36 8.14
CA LEU A 32 -6.44 -5.37 7.18
C LEU A 32 -5.20 -4.69 7.81
N PRO A 33 -4.02 -5.35 7.80
CA PRO A 33 -2.78 -4.71 8.22
C PRO A 33 -2.45 -3.53 7.30
N VAL A 34 -2.13 -2.39 7.90
CA VAL A 34 -1.69 -1.19 7.19
C VAL A 34 -0.16 -1.19 7.08
N LEU A 35 0.35 -1.07 5.86
CA LEU A 35 1.77 -0.89 5.57
C LEU A 35 2.12 0.59 5.42
N THR A 36 3.33 0.94 5.88
CA THR A 36 3.92 2.26 5.68
C THR A 36 4.75 2.29 4.40
N LEU A 37 4.66 3.40 3.66
CA LEU A 37 5.47 3.65 2.47
C LEU A 37 6.86 4.18 2.82
N PRO A 38 7.88 3.97 1.95
CA PRO A 38 7.80 3.30 0.65
C PRO A 38 7.83 1.76 0.75
N ILE A 39 7.01 1.06 -0.05
CA ILE A 39 7.05 -0.40 -0.16
C ILE A 39 7.79 -0.75 -1.45
N LYS A 40 8.70 -1.75 -1.40
CA LYS A 40 9.35 -2.27 -2.60
C LYS A 40 8.63 -3.53 -3.08
N TYR A 41 8.28 -3.58 -4.36
CA TYR A 41 7.73 -4.76 -5.01
C TYR A 41 8.59 -5.10 -6.23
N LEU A 42 9.16 -6.31 -6.23
CA LEU A 42 10.10 -6.76 -7.28
C LEU A 42 11.27 -5.78 -7.52
N GLY A 43 11.79 -5.18 -6.44
CA GLY A 43 12.87 -4.19 -6.52
C GLY A 43 12.41 -2.78 -6.91
N LEU A 44 11.14 -2.59 -7.28
CA LEU A 44 10.60 -1.29 -7.63
C LEU A 44 9.90 -0.64 -6.43
N PRO A 45 10.24 0.60 -6.08
CA PRO A 45 9.48 1.37 -5.10
C PRO A 45 8.06 1.63 -5.61
N LEU A 46 7.06 1.05 -4.92
CA LEU A 46 5.66 1.41 -5.05
C LEU A 46 5.43 2.62 -4.16
N THR A 47 5.42 3.80 -4.76
CA THR A 47 5.15 5.07 -4.09
C THR A 47 4.16 5.88 -4.91
N THR A 48 3.42 6.77 -4.26
CA THR A 48 2.55 7.73 -4.95
C THR A 48 3.26 9.05 -5.24
N LYS A 49 4.52 9.19 -4.82
CA LYS A 49 5.39 10.29 -5.24
C LYS A 49 5.77 10.07 -6.70
N ILE A 50 5.71 11.12 -7.52
CA ILE A 50 6.33 11.09 -8.86
C ILE A 50 7.82 10.87 -8.67
N MET A 51 8.32 9.74 -9.17
CA MET A 51 9.71 9.37 -9.00
C MET A 51 10.59 10.12 -9.98
N THR A 52 11.70 10.64 -9.46
CA THR A 52 12.78 11.23 -10.23
C THR A 52 13.90 10.19 -10.39
N ARG A 53 14.82 10.42 -11.33
CA ARG A 53 15.95 9.51 -11.56
C ARG A 53 16.74 9.19 -10.29
N ASN A 54 16.89 10.18 -9.42
CA ASN A 54 17.62 10.05 -8.16
C ASN A 54 16.95 9.08 -7.17
N ASP A 55 15.63 8.90 -7.27
CA ASP A 55 14.91 7.98 -6.38
C ASP A 55 15.16 6.48 -6.73
N TYR A 56 15.89 6.21 -7.82
CA TYR A 56 16.28 4.85 -8.27
C TYR A 56 17.77 4.54 -8.06
N GLU A 57 18.56 5.49 -7.58
CA GLU A 57 19.97 5.24 -7.29
C GLU A 57 20.10 4.25 -6.10
N PRO A 58 21.00 3.27 -6.15
CA PRO A 58 21.28 2.40 -5.01
C PRO A 58 21.82 3.21 -3.83
N LEU A 59 21.35 2.89 -2.61
CA LEU A 59 21.89 3.44 -1.35
C LEU A 59 23.31 2.93 -1.08
#